data_AF-A0A2D4VLN0-F1
#
_entry.id   AF-A0A2D4VLN0-F1
#
_cell.length_a   1.000
_cell.length_b   1.000
_cell.length_c   1.000
_cell.angle_alpha   90.00
_cell.angle_beta   90.00
_cell.angle_gamma   90.00
#
_symmetry.space_group_name_H-M   'P 1'
#
loop_
_entity.id
_entity.type
_entity.pdbx_description
1 polymer ?
#
loop_
_entity_poly.entity_id
_entity_poly.type
_entity_poly.pdbx_seq_one_letter_code
_entity_poly.pdbx_strand_id
1 'polypeptide(L)'
;MTLTLIDGPAEEPVTMDEARAHLRVDSTSDDALIAGLVTAARTMLEAETRRAFVSQGWQLTLDAWPETRRINLPLAPVVSVEALAVDGTALDAALYDLGLRHDPPRIALKRNAALPAPDDTVGGIGVSFTAGYGGAAA
;
A
#
# COMPACT_ATOMS: atom_id res chain seq x y z
N MET A 1 14.84 2.09 1.73
CA MET A 1 13.37 2.01 1.86
C MET A 1 12.90 0.82 1.05
N THR A 2 12.19 -0.12 1.67
CA THR A 2 11.67 -1.32 1.00
C THR A 2 10.17 -1.43 1.27
N LEU A 3 9.40 -1.68 0.22
CA LEU A 3 7.96 -1.87 0.32
C LEU A 3 7.65 -3.36 0.11
N THR A 4 6.94 -3.96 1.06
CA THR A 4 6.59 -5.38 1.05
C THR A 4 5.08 -5.53 1.15
N LEU A 5 4.51 -6.33 0.25
CA LEU A 5 3.11 -6.73 0.31
C LEU A 5 2.94 -7.75 1.44
N ILE A 6 2.04 -7.47 2.37
CA ILE A 6 1.72 -8.37 3.48
C ILE A 6 0.45 -9.15 3.15
N ASP A 7 -0.61 -8.42 2.76
CA ASP A 7 -1.89 -9.00 2.37
C ASP A 7 -2.27 -8.48 0.98
N GLY A 8 -2.33 -9.40 0.02
CA GLY A 8 -2.78 -9.11 -1.34
C GLY A 8 -4.26 -8.73 -1.40
N PRO A 9 -4.73 -8.21 -2.55
CA PRO A 9 -6.13 -7.88 -2.71
C PRO A 9 -6.97 -9.15 -2.65
N ALA A 10 -8.09 -9.11 -1.90
CA ALA A 10 -8.98 -10.26 -1.73
C ALA A 10 -9.76 -10.61 -3.01
N GLU A 11 -9.82 -9.67 -3.94
CA GLU A 11 -10.55 -9.75 -5.20
C GLU A 11 -9.89 -8.88 -6.27
N GLU A 12 -10.26 -9.10 -7.52
CA GLU A 12 -9.79 -8.28 -8.64
C GLU A 12 -10.66 -7.03 -8.82
N PRO A 13 -10.10 -5.90 -9.28
CA PRO A 13 -10.87 -4.68 -9.53
C PRO A 13 -11.86 -4.82 -10.70
N VAL A 14 -11.73 -5.86 -11.52
CA VAL A 14 -12.65 -6.21 -12.60
C VAL A 14 -13.10 -7.65 -12.37
N THR A 15 -14.41 -7.85 -12.31
CA THR A 15 -15.00 -9.18 -12.10
C THR A 15 -14.89 -10.04 -13.36
N MET A 16 -15.03 -11.36 -13.19
CA MET A 16 -15.03 -12.29 -14.34
C MET A 16 -16.18 -12.03 -15.31
N ASP A 17 -17.34 -11.61 -14.80
CA ASP A 17 -18.51 -11.29 -15.64
C ASP A 17 -18.25 -10.03 -16.48
N GLU A 18 -17.69 -8.98 -15.88
CA GLU A 18 -17.29 -7.77 -16.61
C GLU A 18 -16.22 -8.06 -17.66
N ALA A 19 -15.21 -8.85 -17.31
CA ALA A 19 -14.14 -9.23 -18.24
C ALA A 19 -14.68 -10.03 -19.43
N ARG A 20 -15.55 -11.02 -19.19
CA ARG A 20 -16.20 -11.80 -20.26
C ARG A 20 -17.10 -10.94 -21.13
N ALA A 21 -17.91 -10.07 -20.53
CA ALA A 21 -18.77 -9.15 -21.27
C ALA A 21 -17.96 -8.22 -22.17
N HIS A 22 -16.82 -7.71 -21.67
CA HIS A 22 -15.89 -6.88 -22.45
C HIS A 22 -15.29 -7.64 -23.65
N LEU A 23 -14.86 -8.89 -23.42
CA LEU A 23 -14.27 -9.75 -24.44
C LEU A 23 -15.29 -10.42 -25.37
N ARG A 24 -16.59 -10.33 -25.05
CA ARG A 24 -17.71 -11.02 -25.74
C ARG A 24 -17.54 -12.54 -25.76
N VAL A 25 -17.15 -13.10 -24.61
CA VAL A 25 -16.95 -14.55 -24.41
C VAL A 25 -18.09 -15.09 -23.54
N ASP A 26 -18.90 -15.98 -24.11
CA ASP A 26 -20.02 -16.62 -23.39
C ASP A 26 -19.64 -17.97 -22.75
N SER A 27 -18.52 -18.57 -23.16
CA SER A 27 -18.02 -19.84 -22.61
C SER A 27 -17.12 -19.62 -21.39
N THR A 28 -17.00 -20.65 -20.55
CA THR A 28 -16.10 -20.65 -19.39
C THR A 28 -14.77 -21.35 -19.65
N SER A 29 -14.49 -21.74 -20.90
CA SER A 29 -13.26 -22.45 -21.28
C SER A 29 -11.99 -21.62 -21.04
N ASP A 30 -12.13 -20.30 -21.14
CA ASP A 30 -11.01 -19.35 -21.13
C ASP A 30 -10.91 -18.62 -19.78
N ASP A 31 -11.75 -18.98 -18.80
CA ASP A 31 -11.84 -18.28 -17.51
C ASP A 31 -10.49 -18.18 -16.81
N ALA A 32 -9.69 -19.25 -16.84
CA ALA A 32 -8.35 -19.27 -16.23
C ALA A 32 -7.38 -18.29 -16.93
N LEU A 33 -7.46 -18.18 -18.26
CA LEU A 33 -6.66 -17.24 -19.04
C LEU A 33 -7.09 -15.81 -18.74
N ILE A 34 -8.40 -15.55 -18.77
CA ILE A 34 -8.96 -14.22 -18.52
C ILE A 34 -8.60 -13.75 -17.10
N ALA A 35 -8.75 -14.59 -16.08
CA ALA A 35 -8.36 -14.27 -14.71
C ALA A 35 -6.87 -13.91 -14.59
N GLY A 36 -5.99 -14.66 -15.27
CA GLY A 36 -4.57 -14.35 -15.34
C GLY A 36 -4.28 -13.01 -16.01
N LEU A 37 -5.00 -12.67 -17.08
CA LEU A 37 -4.87 -11.38 -17.77
C LEU A 37 -5.32 -10.21 -16.90
N VAL A 38 -6.43 -10.37 -16.17
CA VAL A 38 -6.92 -9.35 -15.21
C VAL A 38 -5.87 -9.11 -14.12
N THR A 39 -5.33 -10.18 -13.52
CA THR A 39 -4.29 -10.09 -12.48
C THR A 39 -3.03 -9.39 -13.00
N ALA A 40 -2.58 -9.76 -14.22
CA ALA A 40 -1.42 -9.15 -14.85
C ALA A 40 -1.64 -7.67 -15.16
N ALA A 41 -2.82 -7.31 -15.67
CA ALA A 41 -3.20 -5.94 -15.95
C ALA A 41 -3.23 -5.09 -14.67
N ARG A 42 -3.87 -5.57 -13.59
CA ARG A 42 -3.83 -4.90 -12.28
C ARG A 42 -2.39 -4.66 -11.85
N THR A 43 -1.59 -5.72 -11.77
CA THR A 43 -0.21 -5.63 -11.26
C THR A 43 0.65 -4.63 -12.05
N MET A 44 0.52 -4.63 -13.38
CA MET A 44 1.22 -3.68 -14.25
C MET A 44 0.76 -2.23 -14.00
N LEU A 45 -0.55 -2.01 -13.94
CA LEU A 45 -1.11 -0.67 -13.75
C LEU A 45 -0.85 -0.12 -12.34
N GLU A 46 -0.89 -0.94 -11.30
CA GLU A 46 -0.57 -0.54 -9.93
C GLU A 46 0.92 -0.14 -9.80
N ALA A 47 1.81 -0.88 -10.48
CA ALA A 47 3.23 -0.56 -10.53
C ALA A 47 3.50 0.78 -11.22
N GLU A 48 2.85 1.02 -12.38
CA GLU A 48 3.00 2.23 -13.18
C GLU A 48 2.39 3.46 -12.50
N THR A 49 1.16 3.33 -12.01
CA THR A 49 0.39 4.46 -11.46
C THR A 49 0.71 4.75 -10.00
N ARG A 50 1.45 3.85 -9.33
CA ARG A 50 1.68 3.86 -7.87
C ARG A 50 0.37 3.87 -7.08
N ARG A 51 -0.69 3.27 -7.65
CA ARG A 51 -2.00 3.18 -7.00
C ARG A 51 -2.31 1.74 -6.62
N ALA A 52 -2.92 1.55 -5.45
CA ALA A 52 -3.57 0.29 -5.11
C ALA A 52 -5.03 0.40 -5.53
N PHE A 53 -5.51 -0.49 -6.39
CA PHE A 53 -6.88 -0.44 -6.90
C PHE A 53 -7.87 -1.05 -5.93
N VAL A 54 -7.50 -2.18 -5.35
CA VAL A 54 -8.26 -2.88 -4.30
C VAL A 54 -7.51 -2.74 -2.98
N SER A 55 -8.23 -2.81 -1.86
CA SER A 55 -7.63 -2.81 -0.52
C SER A 55 -6.57 -3.91 -0.35
N GLN A 56 -5.38 -3.51 0.10
CA GLN A 56 -4.18 -4.32 0.27
C GLN A 56 -3.41 -3.87 1.52
N GLY A 57 -2.80 -4.82 2.22
CA GLY A 57 -1.97 -4.58 3.40
C GLY A 57 -0.48 -4.51 3.04
N TRP A 58 0.21 -3.47 3.51
CA TRP A 58 1.60 -3.18 3.14
C TRP A 58 2.46 -2.86 4.34
N GLN A 59 3.75 -3.23 4.22
CA GLN A 59 4.81 -2.83 5.14
C GLN A 59 5.85 -2.01 4.38
N LEU A 60 6.13 -0.80 4.85
CA LEU A 60 7.25 0.02 4.40
C LEU A 60 8.33 0.00 5.47
N THR A 61 9.54 -0.41 5.11
CA THR A 61 10.71 -0.37 5.99
C THR A 61 11.69 0.72 5.59
N LEU A 62 12.27 1.39 6.58
CA LEU A 62 13.31 2.41 6.43
C LEU A 62 14.48 2.09 7.35
N ASP A 63 15.69 2.42 6.91
CA ASP A 63 16.92 2.22 7.68
C ASP A 63 17.16 3.34 8.69
N ALA A 64 16.65 4.54 8.41
CA ALA A 64 16.79 5.71 9.27
C ALA A 64 15.64 6.71 9.05
N TRP A 65 15.44 7.60 10.01
CA TRP A 65 14.48 8.69 9.89
C TRP A 65 14.90 9.67 8.77
N PRO A 66 13.98 10.10 7.89
CA PRO A 66 14.31 11.06 6.85
C PRO A 66 14.60 12.44 7.44
N GLU A 67 15.65 13.11 6.95
CA GLU A 67 16.03 14.47 7.38
C GLU A 67 14.89 15.49 7.20
N THR A 68 14.05 15.27 6.18
CA THR A 68 12.87 16.09 5.88
C THR A 68 11.76 15.97 6.92
N ARG A 69 11.89 15.02 7.87
CA ARG A 69 10.87 14.63 8.85
C ARG A 69 9.54 14.21 8.20
N ARG A 70 9.60 13.70 6.96
CA ARG A 70 8.44 13.24 6.21
C ARG A 70 8.72 11.89 5.58
N ILE A 71 7.85 10.93 5.85
CA ILE A 71 7.86 9.62 5.20
C ILE A 71 6.77 9.65 4.13
N ASN A 72 7.18 9.64 2.87
CA ASN A 72 6.23 9.51 1.77
C ASN A 72 5.85 8.04 1.64
N LEU A 73 4.55 7.75 1.71
CA LEU A 73 4.04 6.42 1.44
C LEU A 73 4.03 6.23 -0.07
N PRO A 74 4.61 5.14 -0.58
CA PRO A 74 4.89 5.03 -2.00
C PRO A 74 3.66 4.59 -2.80
N LEU A 75 2.53 4.30 -2.15
CA LEU A 75 1.26 3.90 -2.75
C LEU A 75 0.13 4.85 -2.34
N ALA A 76 -0.86 5.00 -3.21
CA ALA A 76 -2.07 5.77 -2.97
C ALA A 76 -3.32 5.04 -3.51
N PRO A 77 -4.53 5.32 -2.99
CA PRO A 77 -4.79 6.03 -1.75
C PRO A 77 -4.43 5.14 -0.55
N VAL A 78 -4.09 5.77 0.58
CA VAL A 78 -3.89 5.06 1.85
C VAL A 78 -5.15 5.25 2.70
N VAL A 79 -5.72 4.13 3.14
CA VAL A 79 -6.94 4.08 3.96
C VAL A 79 -6.59 4.34 5.42
N SER A 80 -5.57 3.64 5.92
CA SER A 80 -5.13 3.69 7.31
C SER A 80 -3.63 3.39 7.43
N VAL A 81 -3.03 3.90 8.49
CA VAL A 81 -1.70 3.49 8.96
C VAL A 81 -1.93 2.79 10.28
N GLU A 82 -1.74 1.46 10.32
CA GLU A 82 -2.01 0.66 11.51
C GLU A 82 -0.90 0.82 12.55
N ALA A 83 0.36 0.94 12.11
CA ALA A 83 1.50 1.10 13.00
C ALA A 83 2.66 1.86 12.35
N LEU A 84 3.35 2.67 13.15
CA LEU A 84 4.70 3.16 12.90
C LEU A 84 5.55 2.68 14.07
N ALA A 85 6.61 1.91 13.82
CA ALA A 85 7.43 1.29 14.84
C ALA A 85 8.93 1.48 14.58
N VAL A 86 9.71 1.46 15.66
CA VAL A 86 11.18 1.44 15.64
C VAL A 86 11.63 0.18 16.37
N ASP A 87 12.38 -0.67 15.70
CA ASP A 87 12.87 -1.98 16.18
C ASP A 87 11.74 -2.81 16.84
N GLY A 88 10.58 -2.82 16.19
CA GLY A 88 9.37 -3.51 16.65
C GLY A 88 8.59 -2.81 17.77
N THR A 89 9.09 -1.70 18.31
CA THR A 89 8.39 -0.90 19.33
C THR A 89 7.54 0.18 18.67
N ALA A 90 6.23 0.17 18.96
CA ALA A 90 5.30 1.17 18.42
C ALA A 90 5.68 2.59 18.86
N LEU A 91 5.73 3.51 17.89
CA LEU A 91 5.92 4.93 18.12
C LEU A 91 4.60 5.57 18.55
N ASP A 92 4.66 6.45 19.55
CA ASP A 92 3.49 7.21 20.00
C ASP A 92 2.92 8.08 18.85
N ALA A 93 1.60 7.95 18.61
CA ALA A 93 0.85 8.75 17.65
C ALA A 93 0.93 10.26 17.94
N ALA A 94 1.27 10.66 19.18
CA ALA A 94 1.53 12.05 19.51
C ALA A 94 2.78 12.63 18.82
N LEU A 95 3.66 11.80 18.24
CA LEU A 95 4.92 12.23 17.63
C LEU A 95 4.82 12.46 16.10
N TYR A 96 3.70 12.11 15.48
CA TYR A 96 3.50 12.26 14.04
C TYR A 96 2.06 12.64 13.67
N ASP A 97 1.89 13.18 12.47
CA ASP A 97 0.60 13.50 11.87
C ASP A 97 0.43 12.72 10.56
N LEU A 98 -0.78 12.24 10.30
CA LEU A 98 -1.11 11.46 9.10
C LEU A 98 -1.69 12.38 8.01
N GLY A 99 -0.96 12.49 6.90
CA GLY A 99 -1.35 13.23 5.72
C GLY A 99 -1.86 12.34 4.60
N LEU A 100 -2.83 11.45 4.88
CA LEU A 100 -3.26 10.39 3.95
C LEU A 100 -4.03 10.90 2.73
N ARG A 101 -4.60 12.12 2.81
CA ARG A 101 -5.32 12.76 1.70
C ARG A 101 -4.42 13.48 0.69
N HIS A 102 -3.12 13.56 0.96
CA HIS A 102 -2.16 14.14 0.01
C HIS A 102 -1.85 13.16 -1.12
N ASP A 103 -1.41 13.69 -2.25
CA ASP A 103 -0.89 12.92 -3.38
C ASP A 103 0.57 13.38 -3.65
N PRO A 104 1.60 12.63 -3.22
CA PRO A 104 1.53 11.34 -2.55
C PRO A 104 1.13 11.43 -1.05
N PRO A 105 0.51 10.38 -0.48
CA PRO A 105 0.23 10.28 0.95
C PRO A 105 1.53 10.30 1.76
N ARG A 106 1.49 10.88 2.96
CA ARG A 106 2.68 11.02 3.80
C ARG A 106 2.40 10.96 5.29
N ILE A 107 3.41 10.57 6.04
CA ILE A 107 3.48 10.69 7.50
C ILE A 107 4.44 11.84 7.82
N ALA A 108 3.99 12.84 8.57
CA ALA A 108 4.80 13.97 8.98
C ALA A 108 5.21 13.84 10.45
N LEU A 109 6.51 13.79 10.72
CA LEU A 109 7.04 13.71 12.08
C LEU A 109 7.06 15.11 12.69
N LYS A 110 6.52 15.28 13.90
CA LYS A 110 6.41 16.60 14.54
C LYS A 110 7.77 17.22 14.74
N ARG A 111 7.92 18.52 14.45
CA ARG A 111 9.22 19.22 14.36
C ARG A 111 10.11 19.06 15.59
N ASN A 112 9.52 19.05 16.79
CA ASN A 112 10.23 19.01 18.06
C ASN A 112 10.15 17.65 18.76
N ALA A 113 9.65 16.61 18.09
CA ALA A 113 9.61 15.26 18.64
C ALA A 113 11.02 14.67 18.70
N ALA A 114 11.44 14.22 19.88
CA ALA A 114 12.59 13.33 20.03
C ALA A 114 12.17 11.95 19.53
N LEU A 115 12.77 11.49 18.43
CA LEU A 115 12.47 10.19 17.86
C LEU A 115 13.55 9.20 18.31
N PRO A 116 13.17 7.98 18.73
CA PRO A 116 14.15 6.94 19.02
C PRO A 116 14.92 6.62 17.73
N ALA A 117 16.24 6.55 17.82
CA ALA A 117 17.06 6.06 16.72
C ALA A 117 16.91 4.54 16.64
N PRO A 118 16.82 3.95 15.44
CA PRO A 118 16.86 2.51 15.30
C PRO A 118 18.24 1.98 15.74
N ASP A 119 18.23 0.91 16.52
CA ASP A 119 19.42 0.13 16.86
C ASP A 119 19.88 -0.71 15.65
N ASP A 120 18.92 -1.19 14.85
CA ASP A 120 19.20 -1.93 13.63
C ASP A 120 19.67 -0.99 12.51
N THR A 121 20.82 -1.32 11.92
CA THR A 121 21.41 -0.52 10.83
C THR A 121 20.65 -0.64 9.50
N VAL A 122 19.74 -1.62 9.38
CA VAL A 122 18.95 -1.88 8.18
C VAL A 122 17.51 -2.21 8.60
N GLY A 123 16.54 -1.47 8.07
CA GLY A 123 15.12 -1.74 8.25
C GLY A 123 14.55 -1.53 9.66
N GLY A 124 15.25 -0.83 10.55
CA GLY A 124 14.81 -0.62 11.94
C GLY A 124 13.51 0.19 12.09
N ILE A 125 13.07 0.93 11.08
CA ILE A 125 11.78 1.65 11.11
C ILE A 125 10.78 0.93 10.22
N GLY A 126 9.63 0.55 10.79
CA GLY A 126 8.54 -0.11 10.09
C GLY A 126 7.26 0.71 10.07
N VAL A 127 6.60 0.77 8.92
CA VAL A 127 5.26 1.37 8.75
C VAL A 127 4.31 0.33 8.18
N SER A 128 3.32 -0.07 8.95
CA SER A 128 2.21 -0.92 8.50
C SER A 128 1.05 -0.02 8.07
N PHE A 129 0.58 -0.18 6.85
CA PHE A 129 -0.52 0.62 6.31
C PHE A 129 -1.39 -0.20 5.33
N THR A 130 -2.68 0.16 5.26
CA THR A 130 -3.62 -0.35 4.26
C THR A 130 -3.78 0.67 3.13
N ALA A 131 -3.58 0.25 1.88
CA ALA A 131 -3.79 1.06 0.68
C ALA A 131 -4.90 0.47 -0.19
N GLY A 132 -5.63 1.30 -0.94
CA GLY A 132 -6.65 0.86 -1.89
C GLY A 132 -7.93 1.70 -1.86
N TYR A 133 -8.74 1.61 -2.92
CA TYR A 133 -10.02 2.32 -3.01
C TYR A 133 -11.18 1.62 -2.29
N GLY A 134 -10.97 0.42 -1.77
CA GLY A 134 -12.00 -0.43 -1.16
C GLY A 134 -12.08 -1.80 -1.84
N GLY A 135 -13.22 -2.48 -1.67
CA GLY A 135 -13.56 -3.68 -2.44
C GLY A 135 -13.78 -3.35 -3.93
N ALA A 136 -13.90 -4.41 -4.74
CA ALA A 136 -14.19 -4.33 -6.17
C ALA A 136 -15.41 -3.46 -6.46
N ALA A 137 -15.42 -2.85 -7.64
CA ALA A 137 -16.60 -2.16 -8.14
C ALA A 137 -17.79 -3.12 -8.09
N ALA A 138 -18.87 -2.69 -7.44
CA ALA A 138 -20.17 -3.38 -7.44
C ALA A 138 -20.98 -2.99 -8.68
#